data_AF-A0A2D6ST76-F1
#
_entry.id   AF-A0A2D6ST76-F1
#
_cell.length_a   1.000
_cell.length_b   1.000
_cell.length_c   1.000
_cell.angle_alpha   90.00
_cell.angle_beta   90.00
_cell.angle_gamma   90.00
#
_symmetry.space_group_name_H-M   'P 1'
#
loop_
_entity.id
_entity.type
_entity.pdbx_description
1 polymer ?
#
loop_
_entity_poly.entity_id
_entity_poly.type
_entity_poly.pdbx_seq_one_letter_code
_entity_poly.pdbx_strand_id
1 'polypeptide(L)'
;MKFSIQLTNELNKLIGFSQPQPKIVVMHGADGMTLDVEFTAVDSMSCAFREVRLRVPSLIDAEFDVLKKWAEELGKRVTYLLENIGPLEFDPANNQVLMRSTPPGKKADAKSFYEVLLQAHSDGNFTLRRFEARKGRPGRDRVDMQTTHEVLTRLVDDLVETIPDV
;
A
#
# COMPACT_ATOMS: atom_id res chain seq x y z
N MET A 1 -5.78 0.16 19.43
CA MET A 1 -5.40 -1.26 19.16
C MET A 1 -4.47 -1.25 17.95
N LYS A 2 -3.38 -2.03 17.94
CA LYS A 2 -2.43 -2.02 16.81
C LYS A 2 -3.04 -2.70 15.57
N PHE A 3 -2.77 -2.19 14.38
CA PHE A 3 -3.25 -2.77 13.12
C PHE A 3 -2.69 -4.18 12.88
N SER A 4 -1.40 -4.42 13.19
CA SER A 4 -0.76 -5.74 13.02
C SER A 4 -1.46 -6.87 13.78
N ILE A 5 -1.98 -6.61 14.98
CA ILE A 5 -2.73 -7.61 15.77
C ILE A 5 -4.07 -7.94 15.09
N GLN A 6 -4.81 -6.92 14.66
CA GLN A 6 -6.07 -7.11 13.94
C GLN A 6 -5.84 -7.85 12.61
N LEU A 7 -4.82 -7.44 11.86
CA LEU A 7 -4.45 -8.06 10.59
C LEU A 7 -4.12 -9.54 10.78
N THR A 8 -3.33 -9.89 11.79
CA THR A 8 -2.98 -11.29 12.10
C THR A 8 -4.24 -12.11 12.40
N ASN A 9 -5.17 -11.57 13.19
CA ASN A 9 -6.43 -12.23 13.49
C ASN A 9 -7.30 -12.42 12.24
N GLU A 10 -7.37 -11.42 11.36
CA GLU A 10 -8.14 -11.51 10.12
C GLU A 10 -7.50 -12.47 9.11
N LEU A 11 -6.18 -12.47 8.96
CA LEU A 11 -5.47 -13.46 8.14
C LEU A 11 -5.78 -14.89 8.59
N ASN A 12 -5.73 -15.15 9.90
CA ASN A 12 -6.06 -16.46 10.46
C ASN A 12 -7.51 -16.89 10.18
N LYS A 13 -8.47 -15.96 10.24
CA LYS A 13 -9.89 -16.23 9.90
C LYS A 13 -10.09 -16.47 8.41
N LEU A 14 -9.21 -15.93 7.56
CA LEU A 14 -9.30 -16.01 6.12
C LEU A 14 -8.55 -17.20 5.52
N ILE A 15 -7.81 -18.00 6.30
CA ILE A 15 -7.10 -19.18 5.77
C ILE A 15 -8.06 -20.06 4.95
N GLY A 16 -7.68 -20.31 3.69
CA GLY A 16 -8.48 -21.06 2.71
C GLY A 16 -9.40 -20.20 1.85
N PHE A 17 -9.49 -18.89 2.09
CA PHE A 17 -10.19 -17.95 1.22
C PHE A 17 -9.48 -17.84 -0.12
N SER A 18 -10.22 -17.95 -1.22
CA SER A 18 -9.73 -17.72 -2.58
C SER A 18 -10.91 -17.45 -3.50
N GLN A 19 -11.12 -16.20 -3.90
CA GLN A 19 -12.26 -15.78 -4.74
C GLN A 19 -11.84 -14.71 -5.75
N PRO A 20 -12.46 -14.65 -6.94
CA PRO A 20 -12.19 -13.58 -7.92
C PRO A 20 -12.61 -12.19 -7.43
N GLN A 21 -13.65 -12.12 -6.60
CA GLN A 21 -14.09 -10.89 -5.95
C GLN A 21 -13.33 -10.73 -4.62
N PRO A 22 -12.59 -9.61 -4.43
CA PRO A 22 -11.84 -9.40 -3.20
C PRO A 22 -12.77 -9.26 -1.98
N LYS A 23 -12.34 -9.82 -0.86
CA LYS A 23 -12.91 -9.52 0.45
C LYS A 23 -12.17 -8.33 1.05
N ILE A 24 -12.91 -7.27 1.35
CA ILE A 24 -12.39 -6.08 2.01
C ILE A 24 -12.39 -6.32 3.51
N VAL A 25 -11.21 -6.24 4.12
CA VAL A 25 -11.04 -6.25 5.57
C VAL A 25 -10.71 -4.83 6.00
N VAL A 26 -11.53 -4.26 6.88
CA VAL A 26 -11.33 -2.94 7.46
C VAL A 26 -10.91 -3.12 8.91
N MET A 27 -9.79 -2.50 9.28
CA MET A 27 -9.27 -2.48 10.64
C MET A 27 -9.26 -1.05 11.16
N HIS A 28 -9.34 -0.89 12.48
CA HIS A 28 -9.44 0.41 13.13
C HIS A 28 -8.24 0.67 14.06
N GLY A 29 -7.58 1.81 13.86
CA GLY A 29 -6.41 2.24 14.61
C GLY A 29 -6.73 3.27 15.69
N ALA A 30 -5.68 3.88 16.23
CA ALA A 30 -5.82 5.08 17.05
C ALA A 30 -6.24 6.29 16.20
N ASP A 31 -6.75 7.35 16.85
CA ASP A 31 -6.98 8.66 16.25
C ASP A 31 -7.83 8.65 14.96
N GLY A 32 -8.79 7.71 14.90
CA GLY A 32 -9.68 7.56 13.75
C GLY A 32 -9.04 6.93 12.51
N MET A 33 -7.79 6.48 12.59
CA MET A 33 -7.14 5.79 11.47
C MET A 33 -7.89 4.52 11.08
N THR A 34 -7.96 4.26 9.78
CA THR A 34 -8.50 3.00 9.25
C THR A 34 -7.57 2.40 8.23
N LEU A 35 -7.45 1.08 8.24
CA LEU A 35 -6.64 0.32 7.30
C LEU A 35 -7.51 -0.71 6.60
N ASP A 36 -7.61 -0.59 5.29
CA ASP A 36 -8.36 -1.49 4.43
C ASP A 36 -7.38 -2.36 3.63
N VAL A 37 -7.65 -3.67 3.57
CA VAL A 37 -6.93 -4.60 2.68
C VAL A 37 -7.93 -5.38 1.84
N GLU A 38 -7.75 -5.38 0.52
CA GLU A 38 -8.60 -6.09 -0.43
C GLU A 38 -8.03 -7.49 -0.75
N PHE A 39 -8.28 -8.49 0.09
CA PHE A 39 -7.78 -9.85 -0.09
C PHE A 39 -8.49 -10.59 -1.22
N THR A 40 -7.73 -11.28 -2.07
CA THR A 40 -8.24 -12.18 -3.12
C THR A 40 -7.98 -13.65 -2.80
N ALA A 41 -6.91 -13.96 -2.07
CA ALA A 41 -6.64 -15.28 -1.52
C ALA A 41 -5.83 -15.20 -0.22
N VAL A 42 -6.02 -16.15 0.68
CA VAL A 42 -5.24 -16.31 1.92
C VAL A 42 -5.03 -17.81 2.18
N ASP A 43 -3.79 -18.22 2.37
CA ASP A 43 -3.39 -19.56 2.76
C ASP A 43 -2.80 -19.57 4.18
N SER A 44 -2.11 -20.64 4.59
CA SER A 44 -1.55 -20.73 5.94
C SER A 44 -0.43 -19.72 6.24
N MET A 45 0.32 -19.28 5.22
CA MET A 45 1.54 -18.49 5.37
C MET A 45 1.63 -17.28 4.44
N SER A 46 0.83 -17.24 3.36
CA SER A 46 0.80 -16.19 2.35
C SER A 46 -0.60 -15.74 1.99
N CYS A 47 -0.66 -14.57 1.38
CA CYS A 47 -1.88 -13.95 0.93
C CYS A 47 -1.67 -13.24 -0.41
N ALA A 48 -2.76 -13.12 -1.15
CA ALA A 48 -2.88 -12.28 -2.32
C ALA A 48 -3.91 -11.17 -2.03
N PHE A 49 -3.57 -9.93 -2.40
CA PHE A 49 -4.45 -8.77 -2.18
C PHE A 49 -4.25 -7.71 -3.27
N ARG A 50 -5.30 -6.94 -3.58
CA ARG A 50 -5.29 -5.92 -4.65
C ARG A 50 -4.81 -4.55 -4.20
N GLU A 51 -5.11 -4.21 -2.96
CA GLU A 51 -4.91 -2.87 -2.44
C GLU A 51 -4.69 -2.91 -0.92
N VAL A 52 -3.80 -2.04 -0.46
CA VAL A 52 -3.73 -1.62 0.95
C VAL A 52 -4.00 -0.14 0.98
N ARG A 53 -4.99 0.28 1.77
CA ARG A 53 -5.35 1.69 1.94
C ARG A 53 -5.33 2.05 3.41
N LEU A 54 -4.54 3.06 3.76
CA LEU A 54 -4.49 3.61 5.11
C LEU A 54 -5.05 5.03 5.07
N ARG A 55 -6.09 5.30 5.85
CA ARG A 55 -6.61 6.64 6.10
C ARG A 55 -6.05 7.15 7.41
N VAL A 56 -5.53 8.37 7.38
CA VAL A 56 -4.83 9.05 8.45
C VAL A 56 -5.46 10.44 8.61
N PRO A 57 -6.53 10.55 9.42
CA PRO A 57 -7.28 11.80 9.53
C PRO A 57 -6.45 13.01 9.95
N SER A 58 -5.36 12.81 10.70
CA SER A 58 -4.45 13.90 11.10
C SER A 58 -3.72 14.54 9.93
N LEU A 59 -3.62 13.86 8.77
CA LEU A 59 -2.98 14.41 7.57
C LEU A 59 -3.94 15.23 6.69
N ILE A 60 -5.21 15.35 7.07
CA ILE A 60 -6.15 16.22 6.35
C ILE A 60 -5.64 17.66 6.40
N ASP A 61 -5.47 18.26 5.24
CA ASP A 61 -4.94 19.61 5.01
C ASP A 61 -3.51 19.82 5.56
N ALA A 62 -2.75 18.74 5.75
CA ALA A 62 -1.33 18.84 6.10
C ALA A 62 -0.54 19.55 4.99
N GLU A 63 0.46 20.33 5.40
CA GLU A 63 1.38 21.01 4.48
C GLU A 63 2.09 20.01 3.55
N PHE A 64 2.34 20.43 2.31
CA PHE A 64 2.93 19.54 1.30
C PHE A 64 4.28 18.93 1.73
N ASP A 65 5.08 19.69 2.48
CA ASP A 65 6.37 19.23 3.00
C ASP A 65 6.22 18.02 3.96
N VAL A 66 5.07 17.88 4.63
CA VAL A 66 4.73 16.71 5.45
C VAL A 66 4.62 15.46 4.56
N LEU A 67 3.89 15.56 3.45
CA LEU A 67 3.76 14.44 2.50
C LEU A 67 5.09 14.08 1.85
N LYS A 68 5.89 15.09 1.50
CA LYS A 68 7.23 14.87 0.93
C LYS A 68 8.10 14.09 1.91
N LYS A 69 8.15 14.50 3.17
CA LYS A 69 8.90 13.79 4.23
C LYS A 69 8.39 12.37 4.42
N TRP A 70 7.07 12.16 4.40
CA TRP A 70 6.48 10.83 4.50
C TRP A 70 6.95 9.92 3.36
N ALA A 71 6.89 10.41 2.11
CA ALA A 71 7.30 9.65 0.94
C ALA A 71 8.79 9.24 1.01
N GLU A 72 9.66 10.15 1.45
CA GLU A 72 11.09 9.89 1.59
C GLU A 72 11.39 8.85 2.67
N GLU A 73 10.78 8.97 3.85
CA GLU A 73 10.96 8.01 4.94
C GLU A 73 10.38 6.64 4.60
N LEU A 74 9.20 6.60 3.98
CA LEU A 74 8.60 5.35 3.54
C LEU A 74 9.47 4.63 2.51
N GLY A 75 10.00 5.35 1.52
CA GLY A 75 10.86 4.77 0.48
C GLY A 75 12.17 4.19 1.05
N LYS A 76 12.73 4.80 2.10
CA LYS A 76 13.91 4.26 2.81
C LYS A 76 13.59 3.03 3.64
N ARG A 77 12.37 2.92 4.16
CA ARG A 77 11.96 1.89 5.11
C ARG A 77 11.45 0.62 4.43
N VAL A 78 10.68 0.77 3.35
CA VAL A 78 10.07 -0.34 2.61
C VAL A 78 11.01 -0.84 1.52
N THR A 79 12.02 -1.61 1.93
CA THR A 79 13.08 -2.15 1.04
C THR A 79 12.99 -3.67 0.81
N TYR A 80 11.88 -4.29 1.21
CA TYR A 80 11.67 -5.75 1.20
C TYR A 80 10.56 -6.20 0.24
N LEU A 81 9.96 -5.28 -0.51
CA LEU A 81 9.10 -5.62 -1.62
C LEU A 81 9.94 -6.16 -2.79
N LEU A 82 9.30 -6.80 -3.77
CA LEU A 82 10.00 -7.33 -4.94
C LEU A 82 10.71 -6.24 -5.76
N GLU A 83 10.20 -5.01 -5.70
CA GLU A 83 10.80 -3.84 -6.32
C GLU A 83 10.79 -2.68 -5.30
N ASN A 84 11.94 -2.03 -5.09
CA ASN A 84 12.04 -0.86 -4.23
C ASN A 84 11.13 0.26 -4.73
N ILE A 85 10.41 0.91 -3.83
CA ILE A 85 9.57 2.07 -4.12
C ILE A 85 10.27 3.36 -3.73
N GLY A 86 10.07 4.41 -4.51
CA GLY A 86 10.58 5.74 -4.21
C GLY A 86 9.72 6.83 -4.84
N PRO A 87 9.85 8.09 -4.39
CA PRO A 87 9.13 9.21 -4.97
C PRO A 87 9.38 9.31 -6.47
N LEU A 88 8.31 9.43 -7.25
CA LEU A 88 8.33 9.59 -8.71
C LEU A 88 7.88 10.99 -9.11
N GLU A 89 6.82 11.49 -8.48
CA GLU A 89 6.21 12.78 -8.80
C GLU A 89 5.73 13.46 -7.53
N PHE A 90 5.98 14.77 -7.47
CA PHE A 90 5.59 15.68 -6.41
C PHE A 90 4.59 16.67 -7.01
N ASP A 91 3.36 16.67 -6.49
CA ASP A 91 2.29 17.56 -6.96
C ASP A 91 1.77 18.42 -5.80
N PRO A 92 2.41 19.58 -5.55
CA PRO A 92 1.96 20.53 -4.52
C PRO A 92 0.60 21.13 -4.83
N ALA A 93 0.19 21.21 -6.10
CA ALA A 93 -1.07 21.84 -6.48
C ALA A 93 -2.27 20.99 -6.05
N ASN A 94 -2.14 19.66 -6.12
CA ASN A 94 -3.15 18.72 -5.64
C ASN A 94 -2.83 18.17 -4.24
N ASN A 95 -1.73 18.56 -3.61
CA ASN A 95 -1.22 18.05 -2.35
C ASN A 95 -1.07 16.51 -2.36
N GLN A 96 -0.33 16.01 -3.34
CA GLN A 96 -0.12 14.58 -3.59
C GLN A 96 1.34 14.24 -3.87
N VAL A 97 1.72 13.02 -3.49
CA VAL A 97 2.99 12.42 -3.91
C VAL A 97 2.72 11.05 -4.51
N LEU A 98 3.20 10.84 -5.73
CA LEU A 98 3.21 9.53 -6.37
C LEU A 98 4.59 8.91 -6.17
N MET A 99 4.63 7.73 -5.57
CA MET A 99 5.81 6.88 -5.51
C MET A 99 5.61 5.66 -6.42
N ARG A 100 6.70 5.16 -7.01
CA ARG A 100 6.66 3.99 -7.90
C ARG A 100 7.90 3.13 -7.72
N SER A 101 7.77 1.85 -8.06
CA SER A 101 8.94 0.98 -8.22
C SER A 101 9.99 1.56 -9.17
N THR A 102 11.23 1.63 -8.70
CA THR A 102 12.37 2.12 -9.49
C THR A 102 13.63 1.27 -9.21
N PRO A 103 14.07 0.42 -10.16
CA PRO A 103 13.44 0.10 -11.45
C PRO A 103 12.16 -0.75 -11.28
N PRO A 104 11.25 -0.75 -12.28
CA PRO A 104 10.15 -1.71 -12.33
C PRO A 104 10.67 -3.13 -12.58
N GLY A 105 9.91 -4.13 -12.12
CA GLY A 105 10.16 -5.54 -12.40
C GLY A 105 10.00 -5.83 -13.88
N LYS A 106 10.93 -6.61 -14.45
CA LYS A 106 10.94 -6.97 -15.86
C LYS A 106 10.56 -8.44 -16.03
N LYS A 107 9.50 -8.68 -16.79
CA LYS A 107 9.18 -9.98 -17.40
C LYS A 107 9.37 -9.87 -18.92
N ALA A 108 9.41 -10.99 -19.63
CA ALA A 108 9.68 -11.03 -21.06
C ALA A 108 8.80 -10.05 -21.88
N ASP A 109 7.49 -9.98 -21.59
CA ASP A 109 6.52 -9.15 -22.31
C ASP A 109 5.78 -8.12 -21.43
N ALA A 110 6.22 -7.93 -20.19
CA ALA A 110 5.53 -7.07 -19.23
C ALA A 110 6.50 -6.37 -18.25
N LYS A 111 6.07 -5.20 -17.77
CA LYS A 111 6.68 -4.50 -16.63
C LYS A 111 5.70 -4.54 -15.47
N SER A 112 6.17 -5.00 -14.31
CA SER A 112 5.40 -4.95 -13.07
C SER A 112 5.96 -3.85 -12.16
N PHE A 113 5.10 -3.14 -11.45
CA PHE A 113 5.53 -2.13 -10.50
C PHE A 113 4.47 -1.88 -9.44
N TYR A 114 4.92 -1.53 -8.25
CA TYR A 114 4.11 -0.94 -7.21
C TYR A 114 3.92 0.54 -7.48
N GLU A 115 2.77 1.05 -7.07
CA GLU A 115 2.52 2.48 -6.93
C GLU A 115 1.95 2.77 -5.55
N VAL A 116 2.49 3.81 -4.95
CA VAL A 116 1.94 4.43 -3.75
C VAL A 116 1.46 5.82 -4.11
N LEU A 117 0.22 6.13 -3.75
CA LEU A 117 -0.28 7.49 -3.78
C LEU A 117 -0.45 7.97 -2.34
N LEU A 118 0.19 9.09 -2.02
CA LEU A 118 -0.02 9.84 -0.77
C LEU A 118 -0.85 11.08 -1.09
N GLN A 119 -1.88 11.36 -0.29
CA GLN A 119 -2.74 12.53 -0.47
C GLN A 119 -3.08 13.12 0.90
N ALA A 120 -2.98 14.43 1.07
CA ALA A 120 -3.36 15.11 2.31
C ALA A 120 -4.75 15.76 2.23
N HIS A 121 -5.46 15.69 1.10
CA HIS A 121 -6.83 16.17 1.01
C HIS A 121 -7.85 15.04 1.27
N SER A 122 -9.11 15.43 1.50
CA SER A 122 -10.26 14.55 1.75
C SER A 122 -10.14 13.71 3.04
N ASP A 123 -9.38 12.62 3.01
CA ASP A 123 -9.28 11.64 4.11
C ASP A 123 -7.84 11.47 4.63
N GLY A 124 -6.85 12.19 4.06
CA GLY A 124 -5.43 12.00 4.39
C GLY A 124 -4.99 10.55 4.16
N ASN A 125 -4.75 10.14 2.91
CA ASN A 125 -4.64 8.71 2.59
C ASN A 125 -3.28 8.30 2.00
N PHE A 126 -2.95 7.04 2.28
CA PHE A 126 -1.97 6.24 1.59
C PHE A 126 -2.72 5.13 0.83
N THR A 127 -2.33 4.90 -0.43
CA THR A 127 -2.84 3.77 -1.21
C THR A 127 -1.71 3.05 -1.93
N LEU A 128 -1.51 1.76 -1.63
CA LEU A 128 -0.59 0.87 -2.35
C LEU A 128 -1.35 -0.05 -3.30
N ARG A 129 -0.90 -0.08 -4.55
CA ARG A 129 -1.37 -1.01 -5.59
C ARG A 129 -0.20 -1.58 -6.38
N ARG A 130 -0.43 -2.69 -7.06
CA ARG A 130 0.50 -3.22 -8.07
C ARG A 130 -0.14 -3.21 -9.44
N PHE A 131 0.67 -2.90 -10.44
CA PHE A 131 0.27 -2.81 -11.82
C PHE A 131 1.17 -3.66 -12.72
N GLU A 132 0.60 -4.09 -13.84
CA GLU A 132 1.31 -4.71 -14.95
C GLU A 132 1.04 -3.93 -16.24
N ALA A 133 2.09 -3.45 -16.90
CA ALA A 133 2.03 -2.85 -18.22
C ALA A 133 2.60 -3.82 -19.26
N ARG A 134 1.82 -4.13 -20.30
CA ARG A 134 2.17 -5.13 -21.32
C ARG A 134 2.60 -4.49 -22.62
N LYS A 135 3.59 -5.08 -23.28
CA LYS A 135 4.08 -4.58 -24.58
C LYS A 135 2.95 -4.63 -25.62
N GLY A 136 2.78 -3.55 -26.37
CA GLY A 136 1.76 -3.45 -27.42
C GLY A 136 0.33 -3.18 -26.93
N ARG A 137 0.09 -3.06 -25.62
CA ARG A 137 -1.21 -2.67 -25.05
C ARG A 137 -1.08 -1.32 -24.33
N PRO A 138 -1.90 -0.30 -24.65
CA PRO A 138 -1.86 0.96 -23.94
C PRO A 138 -2.36 0.79 -22.49
N GLY A 139 -1.78 1.56 -21.57
CA GLY A 139 -2.17 1.56 -20.16
C GLY A 139 -1.53 0.44 -19.33
N ARG A 140 -2.18 0.14 -18.21
CA ARG A 140 -1.74 -0.85 -17.21
C ARG A 140 -2.94 -1.48 -16.53
N ASP A 141 -2.81 -2.75 -16.18
CA ASP A 141 -3.82 -3.50 -15.45
C ASP A 141 -3.44 -3.59 -13.97
N ARG A 142 -4.41 -3.45 -13.06
CA ARG A 142 -4.19 -3.75 -11.64
C ARG A 142 -4.03 -5.25 -11.47
N VAL A 143 -3.05 -5.66 -10.69
CA VAL A 143 -2.74 -7.07 -10.40
C VAL A 143 -2.58 -7.28 -8.91
N ASP A 144 -2.84 -8.50 -8.46
CA ASP A 144 -2.69 -8.85 -7.05
C ASP A 144 -1.21 -8.80 -6.65
N MET A 145 -0.99 -8.31 -5.43
CA MET A 145 0.26 -8.45 -4.70
C MET A 145 0.23 -9.77 -3.96
N GLN A 146 1.33 -10.53 -4.01
CA GLN A 146 1.49 -11.78 -3.28
C GLN A 146 2.62 -11.61 -2.28
N THR A 147 2.32 -11.85 -1.01
CA THR A 147 3.30 -11.73 0.08
C THR A 147 3.08 -12.84 1.11
N THR A 148 4.07 -13.09 1.95
CA THR A 148 3.81 -13.81 3.20
C THR A 148 2.95 -12.94 4.13
N HIS A 149 2.32 -13.57 5.12
CA HIS A 149 1.65 -12.85 6.21
C HIS A 149 2.61 -11.90 6.92
N GLU A 150 3.83 -12.37 7.20
CA GLU A 150 4.88 -11.58 7.84
C GLU A 150 5.23 -10.31 7.07
N VAL A 151 5.38 -10.39 5.74
CA VAL A 151 5.69 -9.23 4.90
C VAL A 151 4.55 -8.22 4.89
N LEU A 152 3.28 -8.67 4.84
CA LEU A 152 2.14 -7.77 4.92
C LEU A 152 2.03 -7.11 6.30
N THR A 153 2.26 -7.85 7.38
CA THR A 153 2.28 -7.30 8.74
C THR A 153 3.37 -6.27 8.91
N ARG A 154 4.60 -6.57 8.44
CA ARG A 154 5.71 -5.62 8.46
C ARG A 154 5.42 -4.36 7.65
N LEU A 155 4.81 -4.50 6.47
CA LEU A 155 4.37 -3.37 5.66
C LEU A 155 3.41 -2.49 6.43
N VAL A 156 2.41 -3.07 7.08
CA VAL A 156 1.45 -2.32 7.88
C VAL A 156 2.10 -1.59 9.05
N ASP A 157 3.02 -2.23 9.77
CA ASP A 157 3.73 -1.59 10.87
C ASP A 157 4.63 -0.44 10.35
N ASP A 158 5.38 -0.66 9.27
CA ASP A 158 6.24 0.38 8.68
C ASP A 158 5.43 1.57 8.12
N LEU A 159 4.23 1.33 7.59
CA LEU A 159 3.32 2.39 7.14
C LEU A 159 2.88 3.29 8.31
N VAL A 160 2.49 2.68 9.43
CA VAL A 160 2.03 3.41 10.60
C VAL A 160 3.18 4.16 11.26
N GLU A 161 4.34 3.53 11.38
CA GLU A 161 5.50 4.12 12.03
C GLU A 161 6.21 5.19 11.19
N THR A 162 5.85 5.35 9.92
CA THR A 162 6.38 6.43 9.05
C THR A 162 5.42 7.60 8.91
N ILE A 163 4.21 7.52 9.47
CA ILE A 163 3.28 8.66 9.51
C ILE A 163 3.99 9.83 10.19
N PRO A 164 4.11 10.99 9.52
CA PRO A 164 4.71 12.16 10.14
C PRO A 164 3.86 12.70 11.28
N ASP A 165 4.52 13.24 12.31
CA ASP A 165 3.87 14.11 13.28
C ASP A 165 3.41 15.40 12.58
N VAL A 166 2.17 15.81 12.85
CA VAL A 166 1.50 17.00 12.32
C VAL A 166 1.07 17.92 13.44
#